data_AF-A0A956I213-F1
#
_entry.id   AF-A0A956I213-F1
#
_cell.length_a   1.000
_cell.length_b   1.000
_cell.length_c   1.000
_cell.angle_alpha   90.00
_cell.angle_beta   90.00
_cell.angle_gamma   90.00
#
_symmetry.space_group_name_H-M   'P 1'
#
loop_
_entity.id
_entity.type
_entity.pdbx_description
1 polymer ?
#
loop_
_entity_poly.entity_id
_entity_poly.type
_entity_poly.pdbx_seq_one_letter_code
_entity_poly.pdbx_strand_id
1 'polypeptide(L)'
;MPLDGIPCEGPEDALVTVVEYVGYECPFTRRLEPTVRRLLQEHAGVVRFCVRQYVIPADQPHGLLAAHTALETFRQRGPEAFFRLHRALLDAESLDEALILRLALDQHVDEGELGRALSSDRHVPALMRDRELLHRLNRNGTPELFISGQLVAGARPYEDVAPVFERVLAEARRLLDAGVPRGELYQVVQRRALETIERPSARPGEPARVRIRFIDVATTDHPLSTEPRTLEEARALADRLAAEIRGGADFGEMARRWSAASNAERGGDFGWVTRGTLTRDVEDVAMALAVGDVGVTCEAHACRIVQRVE
;
A
#
# COMPACT_ATOMS: atom_id res chain seq x y z
N MET A 1 -0.42 12.28 5.87
CA MET A 1 -0.86 11.34 6.90
C MET A 1 -1.07 12.07 8.22
N PRO A 2 -2.31 12.14 8.72
CA PRO A 2 -2.59 12.62 10.07
C PRO A 2 -1.88 11.76 11.13
N LEU A 3 -1.66 12.28 12.33
CA LEU A 3 -1.14 11.53 13.49
C LEU A 3 -2.12 11.51 14.67
N ASP A 4 -3.27 12.17 14.54
CA ASP A 4 -4.23 12.30 15.63
C ASP A 4 -4.87 10.96 15.97
N GLY A 5 -4.88 10.63 17.26
CA GLY A 5 -5.54 9.45 17.80
C GLY A 5 -4.90 8.11 17.44
N ILE A 6 -3.62 8.10 17.01
CA ILE A 6 -2.86 6.85 16.81
C ILE A 6 -1.76 6.68 17.86
N PRO A 7 -1.37 5.44 18.19
CA PRO A 7 -0.24 5.17 19.08
C PRO A 7 1.07 5.67 18.49
N CYS A 8 1.83 6.44 19.27
CA CYS A 8 3.19 6.87 18.95
C CYS A 8 4.13 6.75 20.16
N GLU A 9 5.39 6.39 19.94
CA GLU A 9 6.49 6.44 20.91
C GLU A 9 7.64 7.32 20.41
N GLY A 10 8.44 7.84 21.33
CA GLY A 10 9.49 8.83 21.05
C GLY A 10 9.04 10.29 21.22
N PRO A 11 9.97 11.25 21.04
CA PRO A 11 9.70 12.68 21.28
C PRO A 11 8.57 13.23 20.40
N GLU A 12 7.74 14.12 20.94
CA GLU A 12 6.67 14.76 20.15
C GLU A 12 7.19 15.70 19.07
N ASP A 13 8.34 16.29 19.31
CA ASP A 13 9.04 17.22 18.42
C ASP A 13 10.24 16.54 17.74
N ALA A 14 10.18 15.22 17.53
CA ALA A 14 11.19 14.46 16.82
C ALA A 14 11.40 15.01 15.39
N LEU A 15 12.65 14.93 14.90
CA LEU A 15 13.01 15.44 13.58
C LEU A 15 12.38 14.63 12.45
N VAL A 16 12.21 13.32 12.68
CA VAL A 16 11.63 12.40 11.71
C VAL A 16 10.50 11.62 12.38
N THR A 17 9.33 11.60 11.74
CA THR A 17 8.25 10.69 12.14
C THR A 17 8.21 9.50 11.20
N VAL A 18 8.22 8.29 11.74
CA VAL A 18 8.04 7.05 11.00
C VAL A 18 6.65 6.52 11.30
N VAL A 19 5.82 6.31 10.28
CA VAL A 19 4.50 5.69 10.43
C VAL A 19 4.51 4.33 9.75
N GLU A 20 4.21 3.28 10.49
CA GLU A 20 4.03 1.93 9.95
C GLU A 20 2.55 1.55 9.90
N TYR A 21 2.10 1.02 8.77
CA TYR A 21 0.88 0.22 8.70
C TYR A 21 1.21 -1.24 8.99
N VAL A 22 0.75 -1.71 10.14
CA VAL A 22 1.05 -3.05 10.66
C VAL A 22 -0.14 -3.98 10.42
N GLY A 23 0.17 -5.25 10.12
CA GLY A 23 -0.77 -6.36 10.27
C GLY A 23 -0.08 -7.48 11.04
N TYR A 24 -0.60 -7.84 12.21
CA TYR A 24 0.10 -8.71 13.17
C TYR A 24 0.25 -10.17 12.72
N GLU A 25 -0.66 -10.66 11.87
CA GLU A 25 -0.55 -12.00 11.24
C GLU A 25 0.14 -11.97 9.87
N CYS A 26 0.53 -10.79 9.38
CA CYS A 26 1.20 -10.69 8.08
C CYS A 26 2.67 -11.14 8.21
N PRO A 27 3.12 -12.16 7.45
CA PRO A 27 4.51 -12.61 7.50
C PRO A 27 5.49 -11.55 6.99
N PHE A 28 5.04 -10.65 6.11
CA PHE A 28 5.87 -9.55 5.63
C PHE A 28 6.12 -8.49 6.69
N THR A 29 5.12 -8.18 7.53
CA THR A 29 5.30 -7.28 8.67
C THR A 29 6.39 -7.80 9.60
N ARG A 30 6.35 -9.08 9.94
CA ARG A 30 7.38 -9.71 10.77
C ARG A 30 8.77 -9.68 10.15
N ARG A 31 8.86 -9.78 8.81
CA ARG A 31 10.12 -9.62 8.08
C ARG A 31 10.67 -8.18 8.14
N LEU A 32 9.81 -7.18 8.26
CA LEU A 32 10.22 -5.78 8.40
C LEU A 32 10.68 -5.44 9.83
N GLU A 33 10.16 -6.12 10.85
CA GLU A 33 10.39 -5.78 12.27
C GLU A 33 11.88 -5.61 12.65
N PRO A 34 12.84 -6.46 12.24
CA PRO A 34 14.26 -6.24 12.55
C PRO A 34 14.80 -4.93 11.99
N THR A 35 14.31 -4.51 10.81
CA THR A 35 14.69 -3.25 10.17
C THR A 35 14.16 -2.06 10.96
N VAL A 36 12.89 -2.10 11.38
CA VAL A 36 12.26 -1.03 12.18
C VAL A 36 12.97 -0.92 13.53
N ARG A 37 13.20 -2.04 14.24
CA ARG A 37 13.94 -2.05 15.52
C ARG A 37 15.31 -1.40 15.41
N ARG A 38 16.08 -1.78 14.38
CA ARG A 38 17.40 -1.21 14.13
C ARG A 38 17.32 0.29 13.85
N LEU A 39 16.38 0.72 13.01
CA LEU A 39 16.15 2.15 12.72
C LEU A 39 15.83 2.95 13.98
N LEU A 40 14.93 2.45 14.83
CA LEU A 40 14.56 3.15 16.07
C LEU A 40 15.71 3.20 17.08
N GLN A 41 16.52 2.13 17.15
CA GLN A 41 17.68 2.06 18.02
C GLN A 41 18.81 3.01 17.58
N GLU A 42 19.17 3.01 16.29
CA GLU A 42 20.26 3.84 15.76
C GLU A 42 19.92 5.34 15.76
N HIS A 43 18.62 5.69 15.72
CA HIS A 43 18.13 7.07 15.67
C HIS A 43 17.32 7.47 16.90
N ALA A 44 17.61 6.85 18.05
CA ALA A 44 16.97 7.17 19.32
C ALA A 44 17.06 8.67 19.64
N GLY A 45 15.94 9.25 20.08
CA GLY A 45 15.84 10.67 20.43
C GLY A 45 15.63 11.63 19.26
N VAL A 46 15.74 11.17 18.00
CA VAL A 46 15.39 11.99 16.82
C VAL A 46 14.24 11.42 15.99
N VAL A 47 13.75 10.24 16.34
CA VAL A 47 12.62 9.56 15.69
C VAL A 47 11.38 9.52 16.59
N ARG A 48 10.21 9.78 16.01
CA ARG A 48 8.90 9.44 16.57
C ARG A 48 8.32 8.30 15.74
N PHE A 49 8.02 7.18 16.37
CA PHE A 49 7.45 6.02 15.71
C PHE A 49 5.96 5.94 16.00
N CYS A 50 5.15 5.79 14.96
CA CYS A 50 3.70 5.71 15.07
C CYS A 50 3.18 4.49 14.31
N VAL A 51 2.13 3.86 14.83
CA VAL A 51 1.58 2.64 14.25
C VAL A 51 0.12 2.85 13.85
N ARG A 52 -0.22 2.44 12.63
CA ARG A 52 -1.58 2.30 12.12
C ARG A 52 -1.88 0.85 11.86
N GLN A 53 -3.15 0.47 11.98
CA GLN A 53 -3.58 -0.91 11.82
C GLN A 53 -4.10 -1.14 10.39
N TYR A 54 -3.67 -2.23 9.75
CA TYR A 54 -4.27 -2.67 8.50
C TYR A 54 -4.40 -4.19 8.49
N VAL A 55 -5.65 -4.64 8.43
CA VAL A 55 -6.02 -6.06 8.51
C VAL A 55 -6.66 -6.46 7.20
N ILE A 56 -6.31 -7.66 6.71
CA ILE A 56 -6.96 -8.32 5.57
C ILE A 56 -7.69 -9.55 6.12
N PRO A 57 -8.98 -9.45 6.49
CA PRO A 57 -9.65 -10.48 7.29
C PRO A 57 -9.78 -11.84 6.59
N ALA A 58 -9.79 -11.88 5.26
CA ALA A 58 -9.96 -13.11 4.50
C ALA A 58 -8.81 -14.13 4.72
N ASP A 59 -7.60 -13.63 5.03
CA ASP A 59 -6.39 -14.45 5.15
C ASP A 59 -5.77 -14.41 6.56
N GLN A 60 -6.38 -13.65 7.48
CA GLN A 60 -5.82 -13.33 8.80
C GLN A 60 -6.88 -13.50 9.90
N PRO A 61 -7.17 -14.75 10.32
CA PRO A 61 -8.27 -15.06 11.23
C PRO A 61 -8.14 -14.38 12.60
N HIS A 62 -6.93 -14.16 13.12
CA HIS A 62 -6.74 -13.45 14.40
C HIS A 62 -6.16 -12.03 14.22
N GLY A 63 -5.82 -11.62 12.99
CA GLY A 63 -5.31 -10.28 12.71
C GLY A 63 -6.27 -9.17 13.15
N LEU A 64 -7.58 -9.39 12.96
CA LEU A 64 -8.61 -8.44 13.40
C LEU A 64 -8.67 -8.33 14.92
N LEU A 65 -8.68 -9.48 15.62
CA LEU A 65 -8.67 -9.53 17.08
C LEU A 65 -7.43 -8.84 17.64
N ALA A 66 -6.24 -9.09 17.07
CA ALA A 66 -5.00 -8.46 17.49
C ALA A 66 -5.03 -6.94 17.31
N ALA A 67 -5.54 -6.45 16.18
CA ALA A 67 -5.65 -5.01 15.91
C ALA A 67 -6.62 -4.32 16.88
N HIS A 68 -7.81 -4.88 17.11
CA HIS A 68 -8.76 -4.36 18.09
C HIS A 68 -8.18 -4.36 19.50
N THR A 69 -7.54 -5.47 19.90
CA THR A 69 -6.94 -5.62 21.22
C THR A 69 -5.83 -4.57 21.42
N ALA A 70 -4.97 -4.37 20.43
CA ALA A 70 -3.91 -3.36 20.50
C ALA A 70 -4.50 -1.94 20.66
N LEU A 71 -5.48 -1.56 19.84
CA LEU A 71 -6.13 -0.25 19.96
C LEU A 71 -6.84 -0.06 21.31
N GLU A 72 -7.41 -1.13 21.86
CA GLU A 72 -8.01 -1.09 23.19
C GLU A 72 -6.96 -0.96 24.30
N THR A 73 -5.82 -1.64 24.19
CA THR A 73 -4.68 -1.44 25.09
C THR A 73 -4.19 0.01 25.05
N PHE A 74 -4.06 0.60 23.86
CA PHE A 74 -3.70 2.02 23.72
C PHE A 74 -4.70 2.93 24.43
N ARG A 75 -5.99 2.71 24.23
CA ARG A 75 -7.04 3.52 24.85
C ARG A 75 -7.05 3.40 26.38
N GLN A 76 -6.86 2.20 26.91
CA GLN A 76 -6.92 1.94 28.35
C GLN A 76 -5.63 2.29 29.11
N ARG A 77 -4.47 2.09 28.48
CA ARG A 77 -3.16 2.07 29.16
C ARG A 77 -2.09 2.92 28.48
N GLY A 78 -2.44 3.60 27.39
CA GLY A 78 -1.56 4.55 26.72
C GLY A 78 -0.49 3.92 25.82
N PRO A 79 0.39 4.75 25.24
CA PRO A 79 1.35 4.33 24.21
C PRO A 79 2.35 3.30 24.72
N GLU A 80 2.86 3.44 25.95
CA GLU A 80 3.87 2.52 26.49
C GLU A 80 3.36 1.08 26.56
N ALA A 81 2.13 0.88 27.04
CA ALA A 81 1.47 -0.41 27.08
C ALA A 81 1.16 -0.94 25.68
N PHE A 82 0.72 -0.07 24.77
CA PHE A 82 0.52 -0.42 23.37
C PHE A 82 1.80 -0.97 22.74
N PHE A 83 2.94 -0.27 22.87
CA PHE A 83 4.18 -0.69 22.21
C PHE A 83 4.80 -1.95 22.83
N ARG A 84 4.58 -2.21 24.13
CA ARG A 84 4.92 -3.51 24.73
C ARG A 84 4.09 -4.64 24.13
N LEU A 85 2.77 -4.46 24.00
CA LEU A 85 1.90 -5.45 23.35
C LEU A 85 2.24 -5.62 21.86
N HIS A 86 2.44 -4.52 21.13
CA HIS A 86 2.79 -4.50 19.72
C HIS A 86 4.03 -5.35 19.42
N ARG A 87 5.11 -5.14 20.19
CA ARG A 87 6.34 -5.94 20.07
C ARG A 87 6.07 -7.41 20.38
N ALA A 88 5.34 -7.71 21.45
CA ALA A 88 5.00 -9.08 21.83
C ALA A 88 4.15 -9.81 20.77
N LEU A 89 3.21 -9.13 20.11
CA LEU A 89 2.41 -9.69 19.02
C LEU A 89 3.26 -9.98 17.77
N LEU A 90 4.24 -9.12 17.46
CA LEU A 90 5.15 -9.32 16.32
C LEU A 90 6.21 -10.39 16.57
N ASP A 91 6.65 -10.56 17.81
CA ASP A 91 7.64 -11.57 18.22
C ASP A 91 7.05 -12.98 18.36
N ALA A 92 5.73 -13.10 18.54
CA ALA A 92 5.07 -14.40 18.68
C ALA A 92 5.21 -15.25 17.41
N GLU A 93 5.58 -16.53 17.52
CA GLU A 93 5.72 -17.42 16.36
C GLU A 93 4.40 -17.62 15.59
N SER A 94 3.29 -17.72 16.31
CA SER A 94 1.93 -17.74 15.76
C SER A 94 1.01 -16.96 16.69
N LEU A 95 -0.14 -16.52 16.15
CA LEU A 95 -1.18 -15.87 16.93
C LEU A 95 -2.39 -16.78 17.03
N ASP A 96 -2.97 -16.82 18.23
CA ASP A 96 -4.29 -17.36 18.52
C ASP A 96 -4.99 -16.41 19.49
N GLU A 97 -6.30 -16.60 19.67
CA GLU A 97 -7.11 -15.78 20.56
C GLU A 97 -6.59 -15.75 22.00
N ALA A 98 -6.23 -16.93 22.54
CA ALA A 98 -5.78 -17.05 23.92
C ALA A 98 -4.48 -16.28 24.17
N LEU A 99 -3.52 -16.35 23.24
CA LEU A 99 -2.26 -15.61 23.31
C LEU A 99 -2.50 -14.11 23.22
N ILE A 100 -3.31 -13.64 22.26
CA ILE A 100 -3.58 -12.21 22.07
C ILE A 100 -4.18 -11.61 23.34
N LEU A 101 -5.22 -12.27 23.90
CA LEU A 101 -5.87 -11.80 25.12
C LEU A 101 -4.91 -11.82 26.31
N ARG A 102 -4.15 -12.90 26.50
CA ARG A 102 -3.15 -13.00 27.58
C ARG A 102 -2.11 -11.88 27.50
N LEU A 103 -1.53 -11.62 26.32
CA LEU A 103 -0.53 -10.56 26.14
C LEU A 103 -1.10 -9.17 26.46
N ALA A 104 -2.39 -8.94 26.19
CA ALA A 104 -3.06 -7.69 26.55
C ALA A 104 -3.31 -7.58 28.06
N LEU A 105 -3.72 -8.67 28.71
CA LEU A 105 -3.88 -8.73 30.18
C LEU A 105 -2.55 -8.52 30.91
N ASP A 106 -1.44 -8.99 30.34
CA ASP A 106 -0.08 -8.71 30.85
C ASP A 106 0.25 -7.20 30.79
N GLN A 107 -0.47 -6.41 29.98
CA GLN A 107 -0.40 -4.93 29.98
C GLN A 107 -1.39 -4.28 30.95
N HIS A 108 -2.00 -5.07 31.84
CA HIS A 108 -2.99 -4.65 32.82
C HIS A 108 -4.29 -4.10 32.23
N VAL A 109 -4.64 -4.47 30.99
CA VAL A 109 -5.94 -4.13 30.39
C VAL A 109 -7.08 -4.72 31.22
N ASP A 110 -8.16 -3.97 31.43
CA ASP A 110 -9.38 -4.47 32.06
C ASP A 110 -10.10 -5.43 31.10
N GLU A 111 -10.17 -6.70 31.51
CA GLU A 111 -10.73 -7.79 30.69
C GLU A 111 -12.20 -7.56 30.33
N GLY A 112 -13.00 -7.07 31.29
CA GLY A 112 -14.42 -6.81 31.06
C GLY A 112 -14.65 -5.65 30.08
N GLU A 113 -13.82 -4.62 30.14
CA GLU A 113 -13.85 -3.50 29.21
C GLU A 113 -13.33 -3.88 27.83
N LEU A 114 -12.30 -4.73 27.75
CA LEU A 114 -11.82 -5.32 26.51
C LEU A 114 -12.93 -6.15 25.84
N GLY A 115 -13.59 -7.05 26.57
CA GLY A 115 -14.71 -7.83 26.06
C GLY A 115 -15.87 -6.96 25.56
N ARG A 116 -16.18 -5.85 26.24
CA ARG A 116 -17.15 -4.85 25.75
C ARG A 116 -16.66 -4.14 24.49
N ALA A 117 -15.38 -3.79 24.39
CA ALA A 117 -14.82 -3.13 23.21
C ALA A 117 -14.88 -4.03 21.97
N LEU A 118 -14.57 -5.32 22.15
CA LEU A 118 -14.61 -6.33 21.10
C LEU A 118 -16.04 -6.60 20.63
N SER A 119 -16.99 -6.82 21.56
CA SER A 119 -18.39 -7.12 21.21
C SER A 119 -19.17 -5.93 20.64
N SER A 120 -18.72 -4.70 20.87
CA SER A 120 -19.34 -3.47 20.34
C SER A 120 -18.64 -2.92 19.10
N ASP A 121 -17.64 -3.61 18.56
CA ASP A 121 -16.87 -3.16 17.39
C ASP A 121 -16.28 -1.75 17.57
N ARG A 122 -15.92 -1.37 18.80
CA ARG A 122 -15.53 0.00 19.17
C ARG A 122 -14.46 0.60 18.26
N HIS A 123 -13.52 -0.24 17.82
CA HIS A 123 -12.35 0.19 17.05
C HIS A 123 -12.53 0.06 15.54
N VAL A 124 -13.65 -0.49 15.04
CA VAL A 124 -13.92 -0.58 13.58
C VAL A 124 -13.79 0.78 12.88
N PRO A 125 -14.31 1.91 13.40
CA PRO A 125 -14.14 3.20 12.74
C PRO A 125 -12.67 3.62 12.58
N ALA A 126 -11.79 3.26 13.51
CA ALA A 126 -10.36 3.54 13.41
C ALA A 126 -9.70 2.67 12.33
N LEU A 127 -10.01 1.37 12.31
CA LEU A 127 -9.50 0.44 11.30
C LEU A 127 -9.95 0.82 9.87
N MET A 128 -11.21 1.21 9.71
CA MET A 128 -11.74 1.66 8.42
C MET A 128 -11.07 2.96 7.96
N ARG A 129 -10.81 3.90 8.88
CA ARG A 129 -10.08 5.12 8.58
C ARG A 129 -8.65 4.82 8.12
N ASP A 130 -7.96 3.91 8.79
CA ASP A 130 -6.60 3.50 8.44
C ASP A 130 -6.57 2.86 7.05
N ARG A 131 -7.49 1.94 6.78
CA ARG A 131 -7.67 1.31 5.46
C ARG A 131 -7.91 2.35 4.37
N GLU A 132 -8.86 3.25 4.57
CA GLU A 132 -9.20 4.30 3.61
C GLU A 132 -8.01 5.24 3.34
N LEU A 133 -7.26 5.64 4.39
CA LEU A 133 -6.04 6.44 4.23
C LEU A 133 -5.00 5.74 3.36
N LEU A 134 -4.84 4.43 3.52
CA LEU A 134 -3.87 3.64 2.76
C LEU A 134 -4.35 3.41 1.31
N HIS A 135 -5.64 3.16 1.12
CA HIS A 135 -6.28 2.97 -0.19
C HIS A 135 -6.18 4.20 -1.07
N ARG A 136 -6.32 5.41 -0.49
CA ARG A 136 -6.08 6.67 -1.22
C ARG A 136 -4.67 6.82 -1.76
N LEU A 137 -3.72 6.06 -1.24
CA LEU A 137 -2.33 6.02 -1.70
C LEU A 137 -2.09 4.82 -2.64
N ASN A 138 -3.15 4.17 -3.14
CA ASN A 138 -3.11 2.96 -3.96
C ASN A 138 -2.32 1.81 -3.29
N ARG A 139 -2.38 1.74 -1.96
CA ARG A 139 -1.73 0.70 -1.16
C ARG A 139 -2.79 -0.16 -0.48
N ASN A 140 -2.68 -1.47 -0.63
CA ASN A 140 -3.72 -2.43 -0.21
C ASN A 140 -3.19 -3.55 0.69
N GLY A 141 -1.99 -3.40 1.28
CA GLY A 141 -1.35 -4.45 2.07
C GLY A 141 -0.44 -3.93 3.16
N THR A 142 0.22 -4.86 3.83
CA THR A 142 1.20 -4.59 4.90
C THR A 142 2.50 -5.35 4.67
N PRO A 143 3.64 -4.84 5.14
CA PRO A 143 3.78 -3.55 5.82
C PRO A 143 3.92 -2.39 4.84
N GLU A 144 3.53 -1.19 5.27
CA GLU A 144 3.85 0.06 4.56
C GLU A 144 4.49 1.03 5.54
N LEU A 145 5.66 1.56 5.18
CA LEU A 145 6.41 2.47 6.03
C LEU A 145 6.42 3.87 5.41
N PHE A 146 6.12 4.89 6.21
CA PHE A 146 6.16 6.29 5.78
C PHE A 146 7.14 7.07 6.64
N ILE A 147 8.22 7.54 6.04
CA ILE A 147 9.24 8.35 6.69
C ILE A 147 8.94 9.82 6.43
N SER A 148 8.28 10.46 7.39
CA SER A 148 7.73 11.82 7.33
C SER A 148 6.96 12.08 6.02
N GLY A 149 6.17 11.09 5.59
CA GLY A 149 5.38 11.13 4.36
C GLY A 149 6.05 10.50 3.12
N GLN A 150 7.35 10.22 3.14
CA GLN A 150 8.00 9.46 2.07
C GLN A 150 7.71 7.96 2.22
N LEU A 151 7.06 7.36 1.22
CA LEU A 151 6.73 5.94 1.22
C LEU A 151 7.99 5.07 1.00
N VAL A 152 8.16 4.09 1.86
CA VAL A 152 9.02 2.93 1.67
C VAL A 152 8.13 1.69 1.63
N ALA A 153 7.85 1.23 0.41
CA ALA A 153 6.80 0.25 0.17
C ALA A 153 7.25 -1.18 0.51
N GLY A 154 6.43 -1.89 1.29
CA GLY A 154 6.65 -3.29 1.65
C GLY A 154 7.79 -3.53 2.64
N ALA A 155 8.05 -4.80 2.93
CA ALA A 155 9.11 -5.22 3.85
C ALA A 155 10.49 -5.12 3.19
N ARG A 156 11.13 -3.96 3.34
CA ARG A 156 12.49 -3.65 2.84
C ARG A 156 13.56 -3.89 3.91
N PRO A 157 14.77 -4.30 3.53
CA PRO A 157 15.89 -4.41 4.46
C PRO A 157 16.37 -3.03 4.93
N TYR A 158 17.11 -2.98 6.04
CA TYR A 158 17.59 -1.73 6.63
C TYR A 158 18.39 -0.87 5.65
N GLU A 159 19.19 -1.50 4.81
CA GLU A 159 20.04 -0.85 3.81
C GLU A 159 19.25 -0.08 2.75
N ASP A 160 17.99 -0.46 2.52
CA ASP A 160 17.07 0.26 1.63
C ASP A 160 16.30 1.38 2.37
N VAL A 161 16.03 1.19 3.67
CA VAL A 161 15.25 2.13 4.50
C VAL A 161 16.12 3.29 4.97
N ALA A 162 17.34 3.02 5.42
CA ALA A 162 18.24 4.00 6.02
C ALA A 162 18.55 5.19 5.09
N PRO A 163 18.83 5.02 3.78
CA PRO A 163 19.08 6.15 2.89
C PRO A 163 17.88 7.10 2.76
N VAL A 164 16.66 6.57 2.83
CA VAL A 164 15.43 7.39 2.83
C VAL A 164 15.32 8.15 4.14
N PHE A 165 15.56 7.48 5.27
CA PHE A 165 15.59 8.10 6.59
C PHE A 165 16.60 9.24 6.67
N GLU A 166 17.86 8.99 6.28
CA GLU A 166 18.94 9.97 6.32
C GLU A 166 18.65 11.19 5.46
N ARG A 167 18.08 10.99 4.25
CA ARG A 167 17.65 12.10 3.40
C ARG A 167 16.56 12.94 4.05
N VAL A 168 15.57 12.30 4.67
CA VAL A 168 14.48 12.99 5.38
C VAL A 168 15.00 13.72 6.61
N LEU A 169 15.91 13.11 7.38
CA LEU A 169 16.56 13.72 8.53
C LEU A 169 17.38 14.95 8.14
N ALA A 170 18.16 14.86 7.05
CA ALA A 170 18.93 15.98 6.53
C ALA A 170 18.03 17.15 6.08
N GLU A 171 16.91 16.85 5.41
CA GLU A 171 15.93 17.88 5.04
C GLU A 171 15.27 18.50 6.27
N ALA A 172 14.90 17.71 7.28
CA ALA A 172 14.34 18.23 8.52
C ALA A 172 15.32 19.18 9.24
N ARG A 173 16.61 18.84 9.30
CA ARG A 173 17.65 19.71 9.85
C ARG A 173 17.78 21.01 9.06
N ARG A 174 17.80 20.93 7.72
CA ARG A 174 17.84 22.13 6.85
C ARG A 174 16.63 23.04 7.07
N LEU A 175 15.46 22.47 7.29
CA LEU A 175 14.24 23.24 7.58
C LEU A 175 14.31 23.94 8.95
N LEU A 176 14.87 23.28 9.97
CA LEU A 176 15.15 23.92 11.25
C LEU A 176 16.12 25.08 11.11
N ASP A 177 17.21 24.89 10.38
CA ASP A 177 18.19 25.95 10.12
C ASP A 177 17.57 27.12 9.33
N ALA A 178 16.55 26.83 8.51
CA ALA A 178 15.75 27.83 7.80
C ALA A 178 14.63 28.47 8.65
N GLY A 179 14.53 28.14 9.94
CA GLY A 179 13.61 28.75 10.89
C GLY A 179 12.22 28.10 11.00
N VAL A 180 12.01 26.91 10.42
CA VAL A 180 10.75 26.17 10.62
C VAL A 180 10.67 25.71 12.08
N PRO A 181 9.57 25.97 12.80
CA PRO A 181 9.41 25.49 14.17
C PRO A 181 9.43 23.95 14.25
N ARG A 182 10.05 23.39 15.30
CA ARG A 182 10.14 21.92 15.49
C ARG A 182 8.77 21.23 15.43
N GLY A 183 7.74 21.83 16.03
CA GLY A 183 6.38 21.28 16.03
C GLY A 183 5.68 21.26 14.66
N GLU A 184 6.18 22.03 13.68
CA GLU A 184 5.62 22.08 12.32
C GLU A 184 6.40 21.19 11.32
N LEU A 185 7.57 20.69 11.71
CA LEU A 185 8.48 19.93 10.83
C LEU A 185 7.76 18.79 10.11
N TYR A 186 7.03 17.96 10.85
CA TYR A 186 6.34 16.81 10.26
C TYR A 186 5.40 17.24 9.12
N GLN A 187 4.60 18.28 9.34
CA GLN A 187 3.61 18.76 8.38
C GLN A 187 4.30 19.36 7.14
N VAL A 188 5.38 20.10 7.33
CA VAL A 188 6.16 20.71 6.24
C VAL A 188 6.87 19.65 5.40
N VAL A 189 7.58 18.72 6.05
CA VAL A 189 8.29 17.62 5.37
C VAL A 189 7.31 16.71 4.64
N GLN A 190 6.20 16.35 5.27
CA GLN A 190 5.15 15.54 4.66
C GLN A 190 4.56 16.20 3.43
N ARG A 191 4.26 17.51 3.49
CA ARG A 191 3.72 18.23 2.33
C ARG A 191 4.69 18.18 1.16
N ARG A 192 5.99 18.38 1.41
CA ARG A 192 7.02 18.27 0.37
C ARG A 192 7.17 16.85 -0.18
N ALA A 193 7.00 15.83 0.66
CA ALA A 193 6.99 14.45 0.22
C ALA A 193 5.81 14.15 -0.72
N LEU A 194 4.61 14.63 -0.38
CA LEU A 194 3.42 14.54 -1.24
C LEU A 194 3.60 15.35 -2.53
N GLU A 195 4.15 16.56 -2.45
CA GLU A 195 4.51 17.37 -3.62
C GLU A 195 5.57 16.68 -4.49
N THR A 196 6.40 15.77 -3.97
CA THR A 196 7.37 15.00 -4.76
C THR A 196 6.73 13.76 -5.41
N ILE A 197 5.62 13.27 -4.86
CA ILE A 197 4.78 12.24 -5.48
C ILE A 197 3.88 12.88 -6.55
N GLU A 198 3.39 14.10 -6.29
CA GLU A 198 2.53 14.88 -7.20
C GLU A 198 3.32 15.67 -8.26
N ARG A 199 4.59 16.02 -8.00
CA ARG A 199 5.53 16.51 -9.03
C ARG A 199 6.16 15.29 -9.68
N PRO A 200 5.90 15.05 -10.98
CA PRO A 200 6.58 13.99 -11.69
C PRO A 200 8.09 14.15 -11.55
N SER A 201 8.77 13.07 -11.16
CA SER A 201 10.22 12.99 -11.25
C SER A 201 10.63 13.08 -12.72
N ALA A 202 10.84 14.30 -13.21
CA ALA A 202 11.47 14.53 -14.50
C ALA A 202 12.95 14.10 -14.39
N ARG A 203 13.23 12.82 -14.67
CA ARG A 203 14.49 12.46 -15.30
C ARG A 203 14.33 12.64 -16.81
N PRO A 204 15.34 13.13 -17.54
CA PRO A 204 15.21 13.33 -18.98
C PRO A 204 15.02 11.97 -19.68
N GLY A 205 13.84 11.74 -20.26
CA GLY A 205 13.63 10.68 -21.26
C GLY A 205 12.52 9.64 -21.02
N GLU A 206 11.91 9.54 -19.83
CA GLU A 206 10.87 8.53 -19.56
C GLU A 206 9.50 9.20 -19.26
N PRO A 207 8.41 8.78 -19.90
CA PRO A 207 7.12 9.46 -19.83
C PRO A 207 6.42 9.19 -18.49
N ALA A 208 6.24 10.23 -17.67
CA ALA A 208 5.60 10.18 -16.36
C ALA A 208 4.13 9.74 -16.36
N ARG A 209 3.52 9.65 -17.54
CA ARG A 209 2.20 9.11 -17.82
C ARG A 209 2.19 8.63 -19.25
N VAL A 210 1.46 7.55 -19.50
CA VAL A 210 1.25 7.04 -20.86
C VAL A 210 -0.24 7.04 -21.14
N ARG A 211 -0.65 7.41 -22.35
CA ARG A 211 -2.04 7.21 -22.76
C ARG A 211 -2.16 5.83 -23.36
N ILE A 212 -3.09 5.02 -22.87
CA ILE A 212 -3.28 3.67 -23.40
C ILE A 212 -4.69 3.43 -23.88
N ARG A 213 -4.78 2.41 -24.74
CA ARG A 213 -6.02 1.69 -25.00
C ARG A 213 -5.79 0.19 -24.80
N PHE A 214 -6.83 -0.54 -24.43
CA PHE A 214 -6.71 -1.98 -24.22
C PHE A 214 -7.94 -2.79 -24.65
N ILE A 215 -7.72 -4.09 -24.88
CA ILE A 215 -8.74 -5.11 -25.17
C ILE A 215 -8.63 -6.20 -24.09
N ASP A 216 -9.74 -6.53 -23.44
CA ASP A 216 -9.80 -7.66 -22.50
C ASP A 216 -10.45 -8.87 -23.14
N VAL A 217 -9.65 -9.91 -23.34
CA VAL A 217 -10.12 -11.24 -23.72
C VAL A 217 -10.42 -12.03 -22.46
N ALA A 218 -11.70 -12.06 -22.09
CA ALA A 218 -12.20 -12.72 -20.88
C ALA A 218 -12.20 -14.26 -20.98
N THR A 219 -11.93 -14.93 -19.84
CA THR A 219 -12.18 -16.36 -19.66
C THR A 219 -13.63 -16.62 -19.22
N THR A 220 -14.06 -17.88 -19.19
CA THR A 220 -15.39 -18.30 -18.72
C THR A 220 -15.73 -17.77 -17.33
N ASP A 221 -14.74 -17.69 -16.44
CA ASP A 221 -14.93 -17.27 -15.04
C ASP A 221 -14.98 -15.75 -14.87
N HIS A 222 -14.80 -14.98 -15.95
CA HIS A 222 -14.87 -13.53 -15.89
C HIS A 222 -16.34 -13.05 -15.83
N PRO A 223 -16.72 -12.14 -14.92
CA PRO A 223 -18.11 -11.71 -14.73
C PRO A 223 -18.80 -11.10 -15.97
N LEU A 224 -18.01 -10.56 -16.89
CA LEU A 224 -18.47 -9.95 -18.14
C LEU A 224 -18.26 -10.84 -19.37
N SER A 225 -17.91 -12.12 -19.19
CA SER A 225 -17.70 -13.02 -20.31
C SER A 225 -19.00 -13.35 -21.03
N THR A 226 -18.98 -13.26 -22.35
CA THR A 226 -20.10 -13.61 -23.23
C THR A 226 -19.89 -14.94 -23.97
N GLU A 227 -18.69 -15.51 -23.89
CA GLU A 227 -18.33 -16.77 -24.55
C GLU A 227 -17.45 -17.63 -23.64
N PRO A 228 -17.68 -18.95 -23.58
CA PRO A 228 -16.85 -19.85 -22.78
C PRO A 228 -15.45 -19.97 -23.40
N ARG A 229 -14.42 -19.65 -22.61
CA ARG A 229 -12.99 -19.78 -22.96
C ARG A 229 -12.15 -20.13 -21.74
N THR A 230 -11.22 -21.06 -21.91
CA THR A 230 -10.12 -21.30 -20.96
C THR A 230 -9.10 -20.15 -21.00
N LEU A 231 -8.21 -20.08 -20.00
CA LEU A 231 -7.11 -19.11 -19.99
C LEU A 231 -6.15 -19.31 -21.17
N GLU A 232 -5.93 -20.55 -21.59
CA GLU A 232 -5.08 -20.88 -22.74
C GLU A 232 -5.71 -20.39 -24.06
N GLU A 233 -7.01 -20.60 -24.24
CA GLU A 233 -7.75 -20.08 -25.41
C GLU A 233 -7.80 -18.55 -25.41
N ALA A 234 -8.00 -17.92 -24.25
CA ALA A 234 -7.96 -16.47 -24.10
C ALA A 234 -6.58 -15.91 -24.46
N ARG A 235 -5.50 -16.58 -24.03
CA ARG A 235 -4.11 -16.24 -24.42
C ARG A 235 -3.92 -16.33 -25.92
N ALA A 236 -4.28 -17.46 -26.52
CA ALA A 236 -4.11 -17.70 -27.96
C ALA A 236 -4.90 -16.69 -28.80
N LEU A 237 -6.11 -16.33 -28.37
CA LEU A 237 -6.89 -15.27 -28.99
C LEU A 237 -6.23 -13.89 -28.81
N ALA A 238 -5.78 -13.55 -27.61
CA ALA A 238 -5.10 -12.27 -27.35
C ALA A 238 -3.81 -12.12 -28.17
N ASP A 239 -2.99 -13.16 -28.26
CA ASP A 239 -1.74 -13.16 -29.03
C ASP A 239 -2.01 -13.02 -30.53
N ARG A 240 -3.03 -13.71 -31.05
CA ARG A 240 -3.46 -13.57 -32.45
C ARG A 240 -3.96 -12.16 -32.74
N LEU A 241 -4.87 -11.62 -31.92
CA LEU A 241 -5.37 -10.25 -32.08
C LEU A 241 -4.22 -9.24 -32.01
N ALA A 242 -3.29 -9.39 -31.07
CA ALA A 242 -2.11 -8.55 -30.97
C ALA A 242 -1.23 -8.63 -32.23
N ALA A 243 -1.07 -9.82 -32.83
CA ALA A 243 -0.34 -9.98 -34.09
C ALA A 243 -1.05 -9.28 -35.26
N GLU A 244 -2.37 -9.40 -35.37
CA GLU A 244 -3.16 -8.70 -36.40
C GLU A 244 -3.10 -7.16 -36.23
N ILE A 245 -3.15 -6.65 -35.00
CA ILE A 245 -3.00 -5.21 -34.71
C ILE A 245 -1.59 -4.73 -35.09
N ARG A 246 -0.54 -5.49 -34.74
CA ARG A 246 0.83 -5.17 -35.19
C ARG A 246 0.95 -5.20 -36.72
N GLY A 247 0.13 -6.02 -37.39
CA GLY A 247 -0.01 -6.07 -38.85
C GLY A 247 -0.84 -4.94 -39.47
N GLY A 248 -1.36 -4.00 -38.67
CA GLY A 248 -2.08 -2.82 -39.14
C GLY A 248 -3.60 -2.88 -39.04
N ALA A 249 -4.17 -3.89 -38.37
CA ALA A 249 -5.60 -3.92 -38.10
C ALA A 249 -6.03 -2.79 -37.14
N ASP A 250 -7.25 -2.27 -37.31
CA ASP A 250 -7.76 -1.18 -36.45
C ASP A 250 -8.05 -1.68 -35.03
N PHE A 251 -7.28 -1.16 -34.07
CA PHE A 251 -7.43 -1.51 -32.66
C PHE A 251 -8.84 -1.22 -32.13
N GLY A 252 -9.46 -0.11 -32.55
CA GLY A 252 -10.75 0.32 -32.04
C GLY A 252 -11.89 -0.58 -32.50
N GLU A 253 -11.85 -1.05 -33.74
CA GLU A 253 -12.76 -2.08 -34.25
C GLU A 253 -12.57 -3.41 -33.52
N MET A 254 -11.32 -3.82 -33.30
CA MET A 254 -11.04 -5.03 -32.52
C MET A 254 -11.52 -4.92 -31.07
N ALA A 255 -11.35 -3.76 -30.45
CA ALA A 255 -11.82 -3.51 -29.09
C ALA A 255 -13.35 -3.61 -29.00
N ARG A 256 -14.09 -2.97 -29.92
CA ARG A 256 -15.55 -3.08 -29.97
C ARG A 256 -16.04 -4.51 -30.19
N ARG A 257 -15.32 -5.29 -30.98
CA ARG A 257 -15.73 -6.64 -31.36
C ARG A 257 -15.38 -7.71 -30.33
N TRP A 258 -14.23 -7.59 -29.66
CA TRP A 258 -13.64 -8.67 -28.87
C TRP A 258 -13.44 -8.35 -27.39
N SER A 259 -13.46 -7.08 -26.98
CA SER A 259 -13.16 -6.69 -25.61
C SER A 259 -14.37 -6.89 -24.69
N ALA A 260 -14.17 -7.56 -23.56
CA ALA A 260 -15.14 -7.63 -22.47
C ALA A 260 -15.08 -6.42 -21.52
N ALA A 261 -14.17 -5.47 -21.76
CA ALA A 261 -13.98 -4.30 -20.90
C ALA A 261 -14.98 -3.16 -21.22
N SER A 262 -15.27 -2.33 -20.22
CA SER A 262 -16.20 -1.20 -20.35
C SER A 262 -15.75 -0.10 -21.32
N ASN A 263 -14.48 -0.09 -21.72
CA ASN A 263 -13.93 0.83 -22.73
C ASN A 263 -14.10 0.33 -24.18
N ALA A 264 -14.68 -0.86 -24.40
CA ALA A 264 -14.83 -1.48 -25.72
C ALA A 264 -15.50 -0.55 -26.74
N GLU A 265 -16.65 0.04 -26.40
CA GLU A 265 -17.41 0.95 -27.27
C GLU A 265 -16.61 2.20 -27.67
N ARG A 266 -15.70 2.64 -26.80
CA ARG A 266 -14.77 3.75 -27.04
C ARG A 266 -13.50 3.33 -27.79
N GLY A 267 -13.53 2.18 -28.48
CA GLY A 267 -12.38 1.66 -29.21
C GLY A 267 -11.22 1.26 -28.29
N GLY A 268 -11.52 0.88 -27.05
CA GLY A 268 -10.55 0.49 -26.04
C GLY A 268 -9.85 1.66 -25.34
N ASP A 269 -10.16 2.92 -25.66
CA ASP A 269 -9.53 4.09 -25.05
C ASP A 269 -9.77 4.13 -23.54
N PHE A 270 -8.71 3.88 -22.77
CA PHE A 270 -8.73 3.96 -21.31
C PHE A 270 -8.33 5.35 -20.83
N GLY A 271 -7.48 6.03 -21.60
CA GLY A 271 -6.97 7.36 -21.27
C GLY A 271 -5.58 7.30 -20.62
N TRP A 272 -5.29 8.30 -19.79
CA TRP A 272 -3.97 8.45 -19.18
C TRP A 272 -3.78 7.48 -18.00
N VAL A 273 -2.65 6.79 -18.02
CA VAL A 273 -2.20 5.85 -16.99
C VAL A 273 -0.93 6.36 -16.34
N THR A 274 -0.92 6.31 -15.03
CA THR A 274 0.26 6.51 -14.17
C THR A 274 0.49 5.26 -13.34
N ARG A 275 1.62 5.19 -12.63
CA ARG A 275 1.86 4.11 -11.65
C ARG A 275 0.77 4.16 -10.58
N GLY A 276 0.11 3.03 -10.31
CA GLY A 276 -1.03 2.89 -9.41
C GLY A 276 -2.41 3.16 -10.02
N THR A 277 -2.53 3.42 -11.33
CA THR A 277 -3.81 3.55 -12.03
C THR A 277 -4.42 2.18 -12.38
N LEU A 278 -3.60 1.16 -12.63
CA LEU A 278 -3.99 -0.19 -13.05
C LEU A 278 -3.24 -1.25 -12.22
N THR A 279 -3.53 -2.54 -12.48
CA THR A 279 -2.74 -3.63 -11.91
C THR A 279 -1.30 -3.56 -12.41
N ARG A 280 -0.36 -3.96 -11.56
CA ARG A 280 1.08 -3.81 -11.83
C ARG A 280 1.50 -4.44 -13.16
N ASP A 281 0.96 -5.61 -13.48
CA ASP A 281 1.30 -6.34 -14.71
C ASP A 281 0.87 -5.58 -15.97
N VAL A 282 -0.21 -4.81 -15.89
CA VAL A 282 -0.71 -3.98 -17.00
C VAL A 282 0.09 -2.69 -17.11
N GLU A 283 0.47 -2.10 -15.98
CA GLU A 283 1.32 -0.90 -15.94
C GLU A 283 2.73 -1.17 -16.45
N ASP A 284 3.34 -2.28 -16.03
CA ASP A 284 4.68 -2.67 -16.46
C ASP A 284 4.72 -2.87 -17.97
N VAL A 285 3.69 -3.49 -18.56
CA VAL A 285 3.55 -3.57 -20.03
C VAL A 285 3.31 -2.20 -20.65
N ALA A 286 2.32 -1.43 -20.17
CA ALA A 286 1.97 -0.12 -20.72
C ALA A 286 3.14 0.86 -20.79
N MET A 287 3.98 0.87 -19.74
CA MET A 287 5.11 1.80 -19.63
C MET A 287 6.34 1.33 -20.41
N ALA A 288 6.53 0.02 -20.60
CA ALA A 288 7.64 -0.52 -21.39
C ALA A 288 7.43 -0.38 -22.91
N LEU A 289 6.18 -0.19 -23.37
CA LEU A 289 5.86 -0.05 -24.79
C LEU A 289 6.29 1.30 -25.35
N ALA A 290 6.81 1.31 -26.59
CA ALA A 290 6.92 2.53 -27.37
C ALA A 290 5.54 2.99 -27.84
N VAL A 291 5.42 4.27 -28.23
CA VAL A 291 4.16 4.79 -28.79
C VAL A 291 3.82 4.03 -30.07
N GLY A 292 2.61 3.47 -30.12
CA GLY A 292 2.12 2.62 -31.20
C GLY A 292 2.31 1.11 -30.95
N ASP A 293 3.20 0.71 -30.04
CA ASP A 293 3.48 -0.70 -29.78
C ASP A 293 2.37 -1.38 -28.98
N VAL A 294 2.29 -2.70 -29.15
CA VAL A 294 1.28 -3.57 -28.55
C VAL A 294 1.95 -4.65 -27.71
N GLY A 295 1.52 -4.79 -26.46
CA GLY A 295 1.91 -5.84 -25.53
C GLY A 295 0.71 -6.69 -25.09
N VAL A 296 0.99 -7.90 -24.60
CA VAL A 296 -0.03 -8.80 -24.04
C VAL A 296 0.39 -9.19 -22.63
N THR A 297 -0.53 -9.12 -21.68
CA THR A 297 -0.39 -9.66 -20.33
C THR A 297 -1.65 -10.42 -19.97
N CYS A 298 -1.58 -11.40 -19.07
CA CYS A 298 -2.82 -12.01 -18.58
C CYS A 298 -2.75 -12.37 -17.10
N GLU A 299 -3.91 -12.25 -16.49
CA GLU A 299 -4.20 -12.59 -15.11
C GLU A 299 -5.15 -13.81 -15.08
N ALA A 300 -5.56 -14.24 -13.88
CA ALA A 300 -6.31 -15.49 -13.70
C ALA A 300 -7.61 -15.59 -14.53
N HIS A 301 -8.25 -14.46 -14.86
CA HIS A 301 -9.57 -14.44 -15.51
C HIS A 301 -9.63 -13.66 -16.83
N ALA A 302 -8.52 -13.09 -17.31
CA ALA A 302 -8.50 -12.36 -18.58
C ALA A 302 -7.10 -12.16 -19.14
N CYS A 303 -7.01 -12.07 -20.46
CA CYS A 303 -5.84 -11.64 -21.20
C CYS A 303 -6.05 -10.23 -21.77
N ARG A 304 -5.18 -9.30 -21.39
CA ARG A 304 -5.23 -7.90 -21.81
C ARG A 304 -4.20 -7.60 -22.89
N ILE A 305 -4.68 -7.10 -24.02
CA ILE A 305 -3.85 -6.52 -25.08
C ILE A 305 -3.77 -5.02 -24.81
N VAL A 306 -2.57 -4.48 -24.61
CA VAL A 306 -2.33 -3.07 -24.29
C VAL A 306 -1.63 -2.41 -25.47
N GLN A 307 -2.13 -1.28 -25.93
CA GLN A 307 -1.41 -0.41 -26.85
C GLN A 307 -1.15 0.95 -26.21
N ARG A 308 0.10 1.41 -26.33
CA ARG A 308 0.44 2.77 -25.96
C ARG A 308 0.10 3.72 -27.11
N VAL A 309 -0.68 4.74 -26.81
CA VAL A 309 -1.13 5.77 -27.75
C VAL A 309 -0.25 7.02 -27.66
N GLU A 310 0.16 7.39 -26.45
CA GLU A 310 1.04 8.56 -26.16
C GLU A 310 1.99 8.25 -25.00
#